data_AF-A0A8E0VHC7-F1
#
_entry.id   AF-A0A8E0VHC7-F1
#
_cell.length_a   1.000
_cell.length_b   1.000
_cell.length_c   1.000
_cell.angle_alpha   90.00
_cell.angle_beta   90.00
_cell.angle_gamma   90.00
#
_symmetry.space_group_name_H-M   'P 1'
#
loop_
_entity.id
_entity.type
_entity.pdbx_description
1 polymer ?
#
loop_
_entity_poly.entity_id
_entity_poly.type
_entity_poly.pdbx_seq_one_letter_code
_entity_poly.pdbx_strand_id
1 'polypeptide(L)'
;MDSKTLRFVTLIFFHRIVIDGALGSNAPLDRHQTLAVSCSRPESRTARAILQEIVHPLFEFAKLDFPLSCPWNSVHDIFRVQEAVKVQNSARDWECQACGKRFVSEYAIDLHMSNRHANLISRSPNVTCFAEYCPILRCEVLSPDLAFGDQVYWDSALCEADEFRDLRVQCSGPCIVLLSPPSLFWTDLLSPDLDLLPNLSAPTKRARVKMSV
;
A
#
# COMPACT_ATOMS: atom_id res chain seq x y z
N MET A 1 25.07 20.99 55.02
CA MET A 1 24.86 21.34 53.60
C MET A 1 24.01 22.59 53.57
N ASP A 2 24.54 23.68 53.01
CA ASP A 2 24.03 25.03 53.21
C ASP A 2 22.92 25.38 52.20
N SER A 3 21.92 26.17 52.63
CA SER A 3 20.69 26.48 51.86
C SER A 3 20.96 27.17 50.52
N LYS A 4 22.15 27.77 50.37
CA LYS A 4 22.59 28.44 49.14
C LYS A 4 23.02 27.44 48.04
N THR A 5 23.55 26.29 48.43
CA THR A 5 23.96 25.23 47.50
C THR A 5 22.75 24.54 46.87
N LEU A 6 21.66 24.37 47.63
CA LEU A 6 20.43 23.74 47.13
C LEU A 6 19.73 24.58 46.06
N ARG A 7 19.70 25.91 46.23
CA ARG A 7 19.12 26.83 45.22
C ARG A 7 19.92 26.86 43.91
N PHE A 8 21.25 26.75 44.00
CA PHE A 8 22.13 26.70 42.82
C PHE A 8 21.95 25.40 42.03
N VAL A 9 21.85 24.25 42.71
CA VAL A 9 21.61 22.95 42.07
C VAL A 9 20.23 22.91 41.39
N THR A 10 19.21 23.50 42.02
CA THR A 10 17.85 23.52 41.46
C THR A 10 17.78 24.38 40.19
N LEU A 11 18.45 25.54 40.15
CA LEU A 11 18.52 26.38 38.94
C LEU A 11 19.25 25.70 37.78
N ILE A 12 20.33 24.96 38.05
CA ILE A 12 21.06 24.20 37.01
C ILE A 12 20.21 23.05 36.46
N PHE A 13 19.43 22.36 37.30
CA PHE A 13 18.50 21.32 36.86
C PHE A 13 17.36 21.87 35.99
N PHE A 14 16.74 22.98 36.39
CA PHE A 14 15.70 23.61 35.56
C PHE A 14 16.26 24.18 34.24
N HIS A 15 17.49 24.69 34.24
CA HIS A 15 18.12 25.16 32.99
C HIS A 15 18.48 24.03 32.03
N ARG A 16 18.81 22.83 32.51
CA ARG A 16 19.00 21.65 31.63
C ARG A 16 17.69 21.12 31.08
N ILE A 17 16.60 21.12 31.86
CA ILE A 17 15.28 20.63 31.40
C ILE A 17 14.71 21.48 30.25
N VAL A 18 14.97 22.79 30.21
CA VAL A 18 14.44 23.68 29.16
C VAL A 18 15.23 23.60 27.84
N ILE A 19 16.49 23.15 27.86
CA ILE A 19 17.34 23.11 26.65
C ILE A 19 17.11 21.84 25.81
N ASP A 20 16.55 20.76 26.37
CA ASP A 20 16.33 19.50 25.63
C ASP A 20 15.13 19.54 24.66
N GLY A 21 14.47 20.69 24.49
CA GLY A 21 13.28 20.87 23.65
C GLY A 21 13.52 21.24 22.18
N ALA A 22 14.77 21.31 21.68
CA ALA A 22 15.03 21.86 20.34
C ALA A 22 16.21 21.24 19.56
N LEU A 23 16.43 19.92 19.67
CA LEU A 23 17.26 19.20 18.69
C LEU A 23 16.35 18.65 17.59
N GLY A 24 15.96 19.53 16.66
CA GLY A 24 15.60 19.12 15.31
C GLY A 24 16.81 18.41 14.69
N SER A 25 16.74 17.09 14.62
CA SER A 25 17.81 16.25 14.09
C SER A 25 17.89 16.41 12.56
N ASN A 26 18.86 17.18 12.07
CA ASN A 26 19.28 17.18 10.66
C ASN A 26 20.12 15.92 10.33
N ALA A 27 19.65 14.74 10.73
CA ALA A 27 20.27 13.48 10.37
C ALA A 27 19.73 13.05 8.99
N PRO A 28 20.58 12.53 8.07
CA PRO A 28 20.12 11.94 6.83
C PRO A 28 19.08 10.84 7.08
N LEU A 29 17.99 10.89 6.32
CA LEU A 29 16.90 9.92 6.38
C LEU A 29 17.41 8.53 5.94
N ASP A 30 17.13 7.48 6.71
CA ASP A 30 17.48 6.10 6.32
C ASP A 30 16.67 5.66 5.08
N ARG A 31 17.17 4.68 4.31
CA ARG A 31 16.50 4.13 3.11
C ARG A 31 15.02 3.81 3.38
N HIS A 32 14.73 3.13 4.49
CA HIS A 32 13.37 2.74 4.86
C HIS A 32 12.50 3.97 5.09
N GLN A 33 13.03 4.98 5.76
CA GLN A 33 12.29 6.20 6.03
C GLN A 33 12.05 7.01 4.74
N THR A 34 13.03 7.06 3.82
CA THR A 34 12.86 7.69 2.49
C THR A 34 11.75 7.00 1.70
N LEU A 35 11.75 5.66 1.67
CA LEU A 35 10.69 4.89 1.02
C LEU A 35 9.32 5.16 1.65
N ALA A 36 9.24 5.25 2.98
CA ALA A 36 8.00 5.55 3.69
C ALA A 36 7.46 6.96 3.37
N VAL A 37 8.34 7.94 3.12
CA VAL A 37 7.93 9.31 2.76
C VAL A 37 7.39 9.38 1.33
N SER A 38 7.98 8.63 0.39
CA SER A 38 7.52 8.60 -1.01
C SER A 38 6.31 7.66 -1.22
N CYS A 39 6.02 6.78 -0.26
CA CYS A 39 4.95 5.79 -0.39
C CYS A 39 3.58 6.37 -0.01
N SER A 40 2.63 6.29 -0.94
CA SER A 40 1.22 6.60 -0.66
C SER A 40 0.63 5.57 0.31
N ARG A 41 0.44 5.98 1.56
CA ARG A 41 -0.17 5.14 2.60
C ARG A 41 -1.58 4.66 2.28
N PRO A 42 -2.53 5.49 1.81
CA PRO A 42 -3.88 5.01 1.56
C PRO A 42 -3.96 4.05 0.35
N GLU A 43 -3.14 4.26 -0.68
CA GLU A 43 -3.03 3.32 -1.80
C GLU A 43 -2.40 2.00 -1.35
N SER A 44 -1.32 2.07 -0.56
CA SER A 44 -0.71 0.89 0.07
C SER A 44 -1.72 0.11 0.92
N ARG A 45 -2.62 0.80 1.64
CA ARG A 45 -3.72 0.16 2.37
C ARG A 45 -4.71 -0.56 1.47
N THR A 46 -5.08 0.07 0.37
CA THR A 46 -5.98 -0.53 -0.63
C THR A 46 -5.33 -1.77 -1.25
N ALA A 47 -4.08 -1.66 -1.70
CA ALA A 47 -3.32 -2.79 -2.25
C ALA A 47 -3.19 -3.94 -1.24
N ARG A 48 -2.88 -3.64 0.03
CA ARG A 48 -2.81 -4.64 1.11
C ARG A 48 -4.12 -5.38 1.28
N ALA A 49 -5.24 -4.66 1.31
CA ALA A 49 -6.57 -5.27 1.44
C ALA A 49 -6.85 -6.22 0.26
N ILE A 50 -6.54 -5.81 -0.97
CA ILE A 50 -6.69 -6.66 -2.16
C ILE A 50 -5.84 -7.93 -2.05
N LEU A 51 -4.57 -7.81 -1.67
CA LEU A 51 -3.68 -8.95 -1.52
C LEU A 51 -4.17 -9.92 -0.42
N GLN A 52 -4.69 -9.40 0.69
CA GLN A 52 -5.24 -10.20 1.79
C GLN A 52 -6.53 -10.92 1.41
N GLU A 53 -7.40 -10.29 0.62
CA GLU A 53 -8.71 -10.86 0.26
C GLU A 53 -8.64 -11.77 -0.98
N ILE A 54 -7.73 -11.51 -1.91
CA ILE A 54 -7.65 -12.24 -3.19
C ILE A 54 -6.49 -13.22 -3.21
N VAL A 55 -5.28 -12.76 -2.86
CA VAL A 55 -4.06 -13.55 -3.09
C VAL A 55 -3.82 -14.52 -1.94
N HIS A 56 -3.87 -14.06 -0.69
CA HIS A 56 -3.58 -14.89 0.47
C HIS A 56 -4.47 -16.16 0.56
N PRO A 57 -5.78 -16.11 0.30
CA PRO A 57 -6.64 -17.30 0.39
C PRO A 57 -6.28 -18.37 -0.64
N LEU A 58 -5.67 -18.00 -1.78
CA LEU A 58 -5.22 -18.97 -2.78
C LEU A 58 -4.05 -19.82 -2.26
N PHE A 59 -3.13 -19.20 -1.51
CA PHE A 59 -2.03 -19.92 -0.87
C PHE A 59 -2.54 -20.82 0.25
N GLU A 60 -3.47 -20.33 1.06
CA GLU A 60 -4.10 -21.13 2.12
C GLU A 60 -4.87 -22.32 1.54
N PHE A 61 -5.66 -22.11 0.49
CA PHE A 61 -6.36 -23.18 -0.23
C PHE A 61 -5.40 -24.22 -0.80
N ALA A 62 -4.27 -23.77 -1.38
CA ALA A 62 -3.23 -24.65 -1.90
C ALA A 62 -2.35 -25.28 -0.80
N LYS A 63 -2.54 -24.90 0.47
CA LYS A 63 -1.69 -25.29 1.61
C LYS A 63 -0.21 -24.98 1.37
N LEU A 64 0.05 -23.86 0.72
CA LEU A 64 1.39 -23.36 0.44
C LEU A 64 1.70 -22.21 1.40
N ASP A 65 2.94 -22.19 1.89
CA ASP A 65 3.44 -21.04 2.62
C ASP A 65 3.66 -19.86 1.66
N PHE A 66 3.45 -18.65 2.17
CA PHE A 66 3.74 -17.44 1.41
C PHE A 66 5.27 -17.19 1.42
N PRO A 67 5.98 -17.37 0.30
CA PRO A 67 7.44 -17.37 0.34
C PRO A 67 7.98 -15.96 0.63
N LEU A 68 9.10 -15.88 1.33
CA LEU A 68 9.78 -14.61 1.63
C LEU A 68 10.37 -13.95 0.38
N SER A 69 10.52 -14.68 -0.73
CA SER A 69 10.94 -14.13 -2.01
C SER A 69 9.82 -13.42 -2.76
N CYS A 70 8.55 -13.66 -2.42
CA CYS A 70 7.43 -13.03 -3.11
C CYS A 70 7.29 -11.56 -2.69
N PRO A 71 7.25 -10.60 -3.64
CA PRO A 71 7.13 -9.17 -3.31
C PRO A 71 5.85 -8.81 -2.55
N TRP A 72 4.78 -9.56 -2.75
CA TRP A 72 3.49 -9.37 -2.07
C TRP A 72 3.43 -9.97 -0.66
N ASN A 73 4.54 -10.50 -0.15
CA ASN A 73 4.57 -11.02 1.20
C ASN A 73 4.34 -9.87 2.18
N SER A 74 3.38 -10.04 3.10
CA SER A 74 3.04 -9.03 4.09
C SER A 74 4.26 -8.51 4.88
N VAL A 75 5.30 -9.32 5.10
CA VAL A 75 6.53 -8.90 5.80
C VAL A 75 7.23 -7.73 5.10
N HIS A 76 7.09 -7.64 3.78
CA HIS A 76 7.72 -6.60 2.97
C HIS A 76 6.94 -5.30 2.91
N ASP A 77 5.71 -5.27 3.39
CA ASP A 77 4.95 -4.04 3.45
C ASP A 77 5.54 -3.06 4.47
N ILE A 78 5.96 -1.90 3.96
CA ILE A 78 6.57 -0.85 4.76
C ILE A 78 5.70 -0.35 5.92
N PHE A 79 4.38 -0.33 5.74
CA PHE A 79 3.45 0.19 6.76
C PHE A 79 2.81 -0.92 7.61
N ARG A 80 3.21 -2.19 7.45
CA ARG A 80 2.60 -3.34 8.12
C ARG A 80 2.43 -3.13 9.62
N VAL A 81 3.50 -2.72 10.30
CA VAL A 81 3.50 -2.56 11.75
C VAL A 81 2.69 -1.33 12.18
N GLN A 82 2.77 -0.21 11.45
CA GLN A 82 1.98 0.99 11.75
C GLN A 82 0.48 0.78 11.57
N GLU A 83 0.07 0.06 10.53
CA GLU A 83 -1.34 -0.25 10.30
C GLU A 83 -1.85 -1.28 11.32
N ALA A 84 -1.02 -2.25 11.73
CA ALA A 84 -1.41 -3.24 12.74
C ALA A 84 -1.68 -2.66 14.14
N VAL A 85 -1.11 -1.50 14.47
CA VAL A 85 -1.34 -0.82 15.76
C VAL A 85 -2.47 0.22 15.70
N LYS A 86 -3.11 0.41 14.54
CA LYS A 86 -4.32 1.22 14.41
C LYS A 86 -5.53 0.37 14.74
N VAL A 87 -6.42 0.90 15.56
CA VAL A 87 -7.73 0.30 15.81
C VAL A 87 -8.82 1.32 15.50
N GLN A 88 -9.83 0.89 14.74
CA GLN A 88 -11.04 1.67 14.52
C GLN A 88 -12.12 1.19 15.50
N ASN A 89 -12.33 1.94 16.58
CA ASN A 89 -13.35 1.63 17.57
C ASN A 89 -14.76 2.05 17.09
N SER A 90 -14.85 3.12 16.29
CA SER A 90 -16.08 3.53 15.59
C SER A 90 -15.75 4.35 14.35
N ALA A 91 -16.76 4.75 13.57
CA ALA A 91 -16.56 5.54 12.34
C ALA A 91 -15.73 6.83 12.54
N ARG A 92 -15.79 7.44 13.72
CA ARG A 92 -15.06 8.67 14.07
C ARG A 92 -14.12 8.51 15.26
N ASP A 93 -13.69 7.28 15.53
CA ASP A 93 -12.88 6.99 16.70
C ASP A 93 -11.81 5.96 16.34
N TRP A 94 -10.60 6.49 16.19
CA TRP A 94 -9.41 5.75 15.85
C TRP A 94 -8.44 5.81 17.01
N GLU A 95 -7.82 4.68 17.34
CA GLU A 95 -6.88 4.57 18.45
C GLU A 95 -5.53 4.05 17.96
N CYS A 96 -4.47 4.69 18.42
CA CYS A 96 -3.10 4.24 18.22
C CYS A 96 -2.67 3.39 19.42
N GLN A 97 -2.68 2.06 19.28
CA GLN A 97 -2.30 1.14 20.36
C GLN A 97 -0.84 1.27 20.81
N ALA A 98 0.04 1.86 19.99
CA ALA A 98 1.42 2.11 20.39
C ALA A 98 1.58 3.17 21.49
N CYS A 99 0.61 4.09 21.67
CA CYS A 99 0.68 5.14 22.68
C CYS A 99 -0.66 5.52 23.34
N GLY A 100 -1.77 4.88 22.97
CA GLY A 100 -3.11 5.10 23.52
C GLY A 100 -3.81 6.39 23.08
N LYS A 101 -3.26 7.14 22.12
CA LYS A 101 -3.90 8.37 21.61
C LYS A 101 -5.07 8.04 20.68
N ARG A 102 -6.13 8.86 20.76
CA ARG A 102 -7.34 8.73 19.95
C ARG A 102 -7.50 9.89 18.96
N PHE A 103 -8.12 9.60 17.83
CA PHE A 103 -8.25 10.49 16.67
C PHE A 103 -9.64 10.38 16.05
N VAL A 104 -10.12 11.48 15.48
CA VAL A 104 -11.48 11.55 14.91
C VAL A 104 -11.56 10.96 13.49
N SER A 105 -10.43 10.85 12.79
CA SER A 105 -10.38 10.36 11.41
C SER A 105 -9.14 9.51 11.15
N GLU A 106 -9.22 8.67 10.13
CA GLU A 106 -8.10 7.83 9.69
C GLU A 106 -6.90 8.69 9.25
N TYR A 107 -7.18 9.78 8.53
CA TYR A 107 -6.16 10.75 8.12
C TYR A 107 -5.38 11.33 9.32
N ALA A 108 -6.07 11.65 10.42
CA ALA A 108 -5.43 12.24 11.59
C ALA A 108 -4.51 11.23 12.31
N ILE A 109 -4.93 9.97 12.43
CA ILE A 109 -4.06 8.93 12.99
C ILE A 109 -2.90 8.59 12.04
N ASP A 110 -3.10 8.61 10.73
CA ASP A 110 -2.04 8.38 9.74
C ASP A 110 -0.94 9.45 9.82
N LEU A 111 -1.32 10.73 9.94
CA LEU A 111 -0.38 11.84 10.17
C LEU A 111 0.35 11.71 11.51
N HIS A 112 -0.34 11.20 12.54
CA HIS A 112 0.30 10.89 13.82
C HIS A 112 1.34 9.76 13.66
N MET A 113 1.04 8.71 12.87
CA MET A 113 1.99 7.63 12.63
C MET A 113 3.27 8.10 11.93
N SER A 114 3.15 8.95 10.89
CA SER A 114 4.33 9.49 10.20
C SER A 114 5.17 10.40 11.09
N ASN A 115 4.54 11.20 11.96
CA ASN A 115 5.25 12.21 12.74
C ASN A 115 5.80 11.71 14.08
N ARG A 116 5.10 10.77 14.73
CA ARG A 116 5.42 10.31 16.10
C ARG A 116 5.88 8.86 16.16
N HIS A 117 5.57 8.07 15.15
CA HIS A 117 5.91 6.65 15.08
C HIS A 117 6.63 6.29 13.77
N ALA A 118 7.44 7.20 13.22
CA ALA A 118 8.30 6.93 12.05
C ALA A 118 9.26 5.75 12.28
N ASN A 119 9.55 5.42 13.54
CA ASN A 119 10.36 4.27 13.92
C ASN A 119 9.62 2.92 13.82
N LEU A 120 8.28 2.92 13.70
CA LEU A 120 7.46 1.71 13.59
C LEU A 120 7.23 1.25 12.15
N ILE A 121 7.96 1.77 11.16
CA ILE A 121 7.93 1.23 9.79
C ILE A 121 8.68 -0.11 9.72
N SER A 122 8.29 -0.97 8.79
CA SER A 122 8.98 -2.25 8.57
C SER A 122 10.41 -2.01 8.09
N ARG A 123 11.34 -2.81 8.64
CA ARG A 123 12.77 -2.81 8.27
C ARG A 123 13.21 -4.15 7.66
N SER A 124 12.28 -4.83 7.01
CA SER A 124 12.59 -6.04 6.23
C SER A 124 13.62 -5.70 5.15
N PRO A 125 14.61 -6.57 4.85
CA PRO A 125 15.60 -6.34 3.80
C PRO A 125 14.96 -6.11 2.42
N ASN A 126 13.81 -6.71 2.15
CA ASN A 126 13.06 -6.58 0.88
C ASN A 126 11.81 -5.70 1.05
N VAL A 127 11.85 -4.71 1.95
CA VAL A 127 10.72 -3.80 2.15
C VAL A 127 10.33 -3.10 0.83
N THR A 128 9.03 -2.97 0.57
CA THR A 128 8.45 -2.33 -0.61
C THR A 128 7.23 -1.51 -0.21
N CYS A 129 6.91 -0.52 -1.04
CA CYS A 129 5.67 0.23 -0.93
C CYS A 129 4.57 -0.51 -1.67
N PHE A 130 3.56 -1.03 -0.97
CA PHE A 130 2.46 -1.76 -1.64
C PHE A 130 1.65 -0.91 -2.62
N ALA A 131 1.70 0.42 -2.53
CA ALA A 131 1.08 1.30 -3.52
C ALA A 131 1.69 1.13 -4.93
N GLU A 132 2.95 0.67 -5.04
CA GLU A 132 3.60 0.39 -6.32
C GLU A 132 2.85 -0.69 -7.14
N TYR A 133 2.08 -1.55 -6.47
CA TYR A 133 1.29 -2.58 -7.13
C TYR A 133 -0.12 -2.13 -7.50
N CYS A 134 -0.55 -0.92 -7.13
CA CYS A 134 -1.89 -0.43 -7.44
C CYS A 134 -2.26 -0.41 -8.93
N PRO A 135 -1.36 -0.15 -9.89
CA PRO A 135 -1.67 -0.27 -11.31
C PRO A 135 -2.11 -1.69 -11.71
N ILE A 136 -1.48 -2.72 -11.12
CA ILE A 136 -1.80 -4.13 -11.39
C ILE A 136 -3.05 -4.55 -10.62
N LEU A 137 -3.16 -4.13 -9.36
CA LEU A 137 -4.28 -4.48 -8.48
C LEU A 137 -5.54 -3.64 -8.72
N ARG A 138 -5.47 -2.61 -9.57
CA ARG A 138 -6.59 -1.72 -9.90
C ARG A 138 -7.18 -1.03 -8.66
N CYS A 139 -6.32 -0.51 -7.77
CA CYS A 139 -6.75 0.13 -6.51
C CYS A 139 -7.80 1.22 -6.70
N GLU A 140 -7.73 1.97 -7.80
CA GLU A 140 -8.68 3.02 -8.20
C GLU A 140 -10.15 2.56 -8.22
N VAL A 141 -10.39 1.28 -8.49
CA VAL A 141 -11.75 0.72 -8.58
C VAL A 141 -12.38 0.58 -7.19
N LEU A 142 -11.57 0.24 -6.17
CA LEU A 142 -12.04 0.00 -4.81
C LEU A 142 -11.99 1.25 -3.94
N SER A 143 -11.04 2.14 -4.23
CA SER A 143 -10.83 3.40 -3.50
C SER A 143 -10.86 4.55 -4.50
N PRO A 144 -12.03 4.86 -5.10
CA PRO A 144 -12.16 5.95 -6.07
C PRO A 144 -11.77 7.30 -5.45
N ASP A 145 -11.96 7.44 -4.12
CA ASP A 145 -11.53 8.59 -3.31
C ASP A 145 -10.03 8.91 -3.47
N LEU A 146 -9.19 7.91 -3.78
CA LEU A 146 -7.76 8.08 -4.06
C LEU A 146 -7.48 8.45 -5.52
N ALA A 147 -8.42 8.11 -6.41
CA ALA A 147 -8.32 8.35 -7.83
C ALA A 147 -8.91 9.72 -8.25
N PHE A 148 -9.49 10.51 -7.33
CA PHE A 148 -9.94 11.88 -7.63
C PHE A 148 -8.78 12.88 -7.73
N GLY A 149 -7.95 12.71 -8.76
CA GLY A 149 -7.77 13.80 -9.71
C GLY A 149 -8.69 13.49 -10.90
N ASP A 150 -9.16 14.50 -11.64
CA ASP A 150 -10.07 14.36 -12.80
C ASP A 150 -9.62 13.37 -13.92
N GLN A 151 -8.53 12.64 -13.73
CA GLN A 151 -7.84 11.80 -14.71
C GLN A 151 -8.57 10.49 -15.02
N VAL A 152 -9.28 9.81 -14.10
CA VAL A 152 -9.90 8.48 -14.41
C VAL A 152 -10.86 8.54 -15.61
N TYR A 153 -11.61 9.64 -15.73
CA TYR A 153 -12.46 9.88 -16.90
C TYR A 153 -11.63 10.05 -18.17
N TRP A 154 -10.58 10.88 -18.12
CA TRP A 154 -9.73 11.15 -19.27
C TRP A 154 -8.87 9.95 -19.65
N ASP A 155 -8.33 9.19 -18.69
CA ASP A 155 -7.55 7.98 -18.92
C ASP A 155 -8.39 6.91 -19.61
N SER A 156 -9.66 6.76 -19.21
CA SER A 156 -10.59 5.85 -19.88
C SER A 156 -11.05 6.39 -21.24
N ALA A 157 -11.30 7.69 -21.36
CA ALA A 157 -11.81 8.33 -22.58
C ALA A 157 -10.73 8.52 -23.66
N LEU A 158 -9.46 8.64 -23.26
CA LEU A 158 -8.28 8.78 -24.12
C LEU A 158 -7.51 7.46 -24.26
N CYS A 159 -8.03 6.35 -23.72
CA CYS A 159 -7.40 5.04 -23.87
C CYS A 159 -7.52 4.56 -25.32
N GLU A 160 -6.44 4.67 -26.09
CA GLU A 160 -6.34 4.10 -27.43
C GLU A 160 -5.71 2.70 -27.36
N ALA A 161 -6.52 1.67 -27.59
CA ALA A 161 -6.09 0.28 -27.49
C ALA A 161 -4.94 -0.10 -28.44
N ASP A 162 -4.78 0.65 -29.53
CA ASP A 162 -3.69 0.47 -30.50
C ASP A 162 -2.32 0.91 -29.95
N GLU A 163 -2.26 1.88 -29.05
CA GLU A 163 -1.01 2.32 -28.41
C GLU A 163 -0.44 1.23 -27.46
N PHE A 164 -1.30 0.36 -26.94
CA PHE A 164 -0.91 -0.76 -26.10
C PHE A 164 -0.56 -2.03 -26.88
N ARG A 165 -0.64 -2.00 -28.22
CA ARG A 165 -0.39 -3.18 -29.07
C ARG A 165 1.01 -3.75 -28.84
N ASP A 166 2.02 -2.89 -28.80
CA ASP A 166 3.41 -3.30 -28.61
C ASP A 166 3.68 -3.81 -27.19
N LEU A 167 3.11 -3.16 -26.18
CA LEU A 167 3.16 -3.64 -24.79
C LEU A 167 2.46 -5.00 -24.63
N ARG A 168 1.33 -5.21 -25.32
CA ARG A 168 0.60 -6.49 -25.29
C ARG A 168 1.42 -7.61 -25.93
N VAL A 169 2.13 -7.34 -27.02
CA VAL A 169 3.09 -8.30 -27.63
C VAL A 169 4.23 -8.60 -26.65
N GLN A 170 4.76 -7.58 -25.97
CA GLN A 170 5.80 -7.78 -24.97
C GLN A 170 5.33 -8.55 -23.73
N CYS A 171 4.06 -8.41 -23.32
CA CYS A 171 3.49 -9.17 -22.21
C CYS A 171 3.13 -10.62 -22.59
N SER A 172 2.71 -10.85 -23.83
CA SER A 172 2.37 -12.19 -24.35
C SER A 172 3.60 -13.00 -24.77
N GLY A 173 4.67 -12.34 -25.21
CA GLY A 173 5.94 -12.97 -25.58
C GLY A 173 6.56 -13.89 -24.50
N PRO A 174 6.73 -13.46 -23.24
CA PRO A 174 7.37 -14.27 -22.20
C PRO A 174 6.46 -15.36 -21.62
N CYS A 175 5.14 -15.28 -21.78
CA CYS A 175 4.21 -16.31 -21.28
C CYS A 175 4.21 -17.57 -22.17
N ILE A 176 4.49 -17.43 -23.47
CA ILE A 176 4.56 -18.57 -24.42
C ILE A 176 5.77 -19.47 -24.16
N VAL A 177 6.87 -18.91 -23.64
CA VAL A 177 8.12 -19.68 -23.45
C VAL A 177 8.07 -20.58 -22.21
N LEU A 178 7.29 -20.23 -21.18
CA LEU A 178 7.26 -20.98 -19.92
C LEU A 178 6.20 -22.10 -19.85
N LEU A 179 5.29 -22.18 -20.83
CA LEU A 179 4.28 -23.25 -20.92
C LEU A 179 4.50 -24.23 -22.07
N SER A 180 5.61 -24.12 -22.81
CA SER A 180 5.94 -25.10 -23.85
C SER A 180 6.78 -26.25 -23.28
N PRO A 181 6.26 -27.50 -23.21
CA PRO A 181 7.14 -28.65 -23.16
C PRO A 181 7.97 -28.71 -24.46
N PRO A 182 9.23 -29.20 -24.44
CA PRO A 182 10.21 -29.01 -25.53
C PRO A 182 9.92 -29.72 -26.87
N SER A 183 8.69 -30.19 -27.12
CA SER A 183 8.40 -31.09 -28.24
C SER A 183 7.14 -30.78 -29.06
N LEU A 184 6.43 -29.68 -28.83
CA LEU A 184 5.25 -29.35 -29.64
C LEU A 184 5.40 -27.99 -30.34
N PHE A 185 5.69 -28.10 -31.64
CA PHE A 185 5.78 -27.02 -32.61
C PHE A 185 4.37 -26.49 -32.92
N TRP A 186 3.95 -25.41 -32.26
CA TRP A 186 2.66 -24.76 -32.56
C TRP A 186 2.85 -23.71 -33.66
N THR A 187 2.99 -24.14 -34.91
CA THR A 187 2.87 -23.22 -36.07
C THR A 187 1.46 -23.11 -36.62
N ASP A 188 0.47 -23.82 -36.07
CA ASP A 188 -0.88 -23.90 -36.67
C ASP A 188 -2.01 -23.31 -35.80
N LEU A 189 -1.71 -22.39 -34.87
CA LEU A 189 -2.76 -21.70 -34.08
C LEU A 189 -2.66 -20.17 -34.10
N LEU A 190 -2.20 -19.64 -35.23
CA LEU A 190 -2.38 -18.23 -35.59
C LEU A 190 -3.16 -18.15 -36.92
N SER A 191 -4.47 -18.40 -36.88
CA SER A 191 -5.36 -17.77 -37.86
C SER A 191 -5.65 -16.34 -37.39
N PRO A 192 -5.53 -15.33 -38.26
CA PRO A 192 -5.80 -13.94 -37.93
C PRO A 192 -7.30 -13.67 -38.12
N ASP A 193 -8.17 -14.25 -37.30
CA ASP A 193 -9.59 -13.94 -37.31
C ASP A 193 -10.18 -14.15 -35.90
N LEU A 194 -10.08 -13.12 -35.07
CA LEU A 194 -10.95 -13.00 -33.89
C LEU A 194 -11.62 -11.61 -33.86
N ASP A 195 -12.12 -11.17 -35.01
CA ASP A 195 -13.10 -10.07 -35.14
C ASP A 195 -14.56 -10.59 -35.18
N LEU A 196 -14.79 -11.86 -34.80
CA LEU A 196 -16.13 -12.43 -34.73
C LEU A 196 -16.35 -13.21 -33.43
N LEU A 197 -16.52 -12.48 -32.34
CA LEU A 197 -17.47 -12.89 -31.31
C LEU A 197 -18.58 -11.82 -31.22
N PRO A 198 -19.86 -12.23 -31.29
CA PRO A 198 -20.98 -11.31 -31.40
C PRO A 198 -21.13 -10.51 -30.11
N ASN A 199 -21.54 -9.25 -30.27
CA ASN A 199 -22.19 -8.41 -29.26
C ASN A 199 -22.69 -9.20 -28.04
N LEU A 200 -21.88 -9.29 -26.98
CA LEU A 200 -22.44 -9.40 -25.64
C LEU A 200 -22.78 -7.97 -25.23
N SER A 201 -24.03 -7.62 -25.55
CA SER A 201 -24.77 -6.54 -24.94
C SER A 201 -24.36 -6.33 -23.48
N ALA A 202 -24.09 -5.07 -23.15
CA ALA A 202 -23.93 -4.58 -21.79
C ALA A 202 -24.89 -5.27 -20.80
N PRO A 203 -24.42 -5.70 -19.61
CA PRO A 203 -25.32 -5.86 -18.49
C PRO A 203 -25.75 -4.48 -18.01
N THR A 204 -26.77 -3.92 -18.67
CA THR A 204 -27.68 -2.99 -18.01
C THR A 204 -28.44 -3.78 -16.96
N LYS A 205 -27.90 -3.84 -15.74
CA LYS A 205 -28.67 -3.91 -14.49
C LYS A 205 -27.74 -3.63 -13.32
N ARG A 206 -27.92 -2.43 -12.78
CA ARG A 206 -27.46 -1.96 -11.48
C ARG A 206 -27.91 -2.96 -10.41
N ALA A 207 -27.02 -3.87 -10.00
CA ALA A 207 -27.25 -4.68 -8.80
C ALA A 207 -27.01 -3.77 -7.59
N ARG A 208 -28.09 -3.36 -6.94
CA ARG A 208 -28.07 -2.66 -5.66
C ARG A 208 -27.56 -3.67 -4.61
N VAL A 209 -26.28 -3.56 -4.22
CA VAL A 209 -25.77 -4.23 -3.03
C VAL A 209 -26.54 -3.66 -1.84
N LYS A 210 -27.41 -4.47 -1.24
CA LYS A 210 -27.98 -4.16 0.07
C LYS A 210 -26.86 -4.40 1.09
N MET A 211 -26.26 -3.31 1.57
CA MET A 211 -25.63 -3.32 2.89
C MET A 211 -26.73 -3.59 3.92
N SER A 212 -26.65 -4.73 4.59
CA SER A 212 -27.44 -5.00 5.78
C SER A 212 -26.65 -4.44 6.96
N VAL A 213 -27.32 -3.62 7.75
CA VAL A 213 -26.86 -3.07 9.04
C VAL A 213 -26.74 -4.17 10.07
#